data_AF-A0A1I8MIM6-F1
#
_entry.id   AF-A0A1I8MIM6-F1
#
_cell.length_a   1.000
_cell.length_b   1.000
_cell.length_c   1.000
_cell.angle_alpha   90.00
_cell.angle_beta   90.00
_cell.angle_gamma   90.00
#
_symmetry.space_group_name_H-M   'P 1'
#
loop_
_entity.id
_entity.type
_entity.pdbx_description
1 polymer ?
#
loop_
_entity_poly.entity_id
_entity_poly.type
_entity_poly.pdbx_seq_one_letter_code
_entity_poly.pdbx_strand_id
1 'polypeptide(L)'
;MNFPQIVLGIAFIIVSVVEKISADDADDLRHAICLKESEIGEDEIDDLMDSLYDDATAVDERFKCYAHCMLERWGHFGEDGKLDVETFNDQNMTDQDMAAVEKCKSEKDNIEDKCEYAFEVTACFMEAFTSSLVEDE
;
A
#
# COMPACT_ATOMS: atom_id res chain seq x y z
N MET A 1 -10.02 -22.10 48.39
CA MET A 1 -9.85 -22.08 46.93
C MET A 1 -9.37 -20.69 46.55
N ASN A 2 -8.09 -20.55 46.16
CA ASN A 2 -7.39 -19.27 46.09
C ASN A 2 -7.63 -18.57 44.74
N PHE A 3 -8.55 -17.60 44.73
CA PHE A 3 -8.90 -16.73 43.60
C PHE A 3 -7.77 -15.78 43.09
N PRO A 4 -6.79 -15.31 43.91
CA PRO A 4 -5.83 -14.31 43.44
C PRO A 4 -4.67 -14.87 42.58
N GLN A 5 -4.51 -16.19 42.48
CA GLN A 5 -3.44 -16.80 41.67
C GLN A 5 -3.83 -16.94 40.18
N ILE A 6 -5.12 -16.99 39.87
CA ILE A 6 -5.62 -17.16 38.49
C ILE A 6 -5.51 -15.85 37.70
N VAL A 7 -5.72 -14.71 38.37
CA VAL A 7 -5.70 -13.37 37.74
C VAL A 7 -4.29 -12.98 37.29
N LEU A 8 -3.26 -13.36 38.05
CA LEU A 8 -1.86 -13.12 37.69
C LEU A 8 -1.39 -13.96 36.49
N GLY A 9 -1.95 -15.16 36.31
CA GLY A 9 -1.63 -16.02 35.16
C GLY A 9 -2.22 -15.49 33.84
N ILE A 10 -3.42 -14.90 33.88
CA ILE A 10 -4.08 -14.36 32.68
C ILE A 10 -3.38 -13.07 32.20
N ALA A 11 -2.92 -12.22 33.13
CA ALA A 11 -2.19 -11.00 32.77
C ALA A 11 -0.87 -11.29 32.03
N PHE A 12 -0.22 -12.43 32.30
CA PHE A 12 1.03 -12.82 31.62
C PHE A 12 0.81 -13.33 30.20
N ILE A 13 -0.33 -13.98 29.91
CA ILE A 13 -0.64 -14.50 28.58
C ILE A 13 -0.93 -13.38 27.58
N ILE A 14 -1.56 -12.28 28.01
CA ILE A 14 -1.90 -11.16 27.11
C ILE A 14 -0.63 -10.42 26.64
N VAL A 15 0.44 -10.40 27.46
CA VAL A 15 1.70 -9.74 27.10
C VAL A 15 2.50 -10.51 26.04
N SER A 16 2.36 -11.85 25.97
CA SER A 16 3.16 -12.67 25.05
C SER A 16 2.64 -12.74 23.61
N VAL A 17 1.40 -12.31 23.34
CA VAL A 17 0.80 -12.39 21.99
C VAL A 17 1.26 -11.25 21.07
N VAL A 18 1.94 -10.23 21.60
CA VAL A 18 2.34 -9.06 20.81
C VAL A 18 3.62 -9.29 19.99
N GLU A 19 4.34 -10.39 20.18
CA GLU A 19 5.74 -10.48 19.70
C GLU A 19 6.00 -11.06 18.30
N LYS A 20 5.03 -11.59 17.55
CA LYS A 20 5.27 -11.98 16.13
C LYS A 20 3.99 -11.94 15.29
N ILE A 21 3.49 -10.75 14.99
CA ILE A 21 2.74 -10.57 13.74
C ILE A 21 3.80 -10.55 12.65
N SER A 22 3.78 -11.53 11.75
CA SER A 22 4.69 -11.52 10.60
C SER A 22 4.30 -10.39 9.65
N ALA A 23 5.23 -9.91 8.82
CA ALA A 23 4.90 -8.89 7.83
C ALA A 23 3.78 -9.35 6.88
N ASP A 24 3.74 -10.66 6.61
CA ASP A 24 2.72 -11.36 5.83
C ASP A 24 1.32 -11.21 6.47
N ASP A 25 1.19 -11.53 7.77
CA ASP A 25 -0.07 -11.36 8.50
C ASP A 25 -0.53 -9.89 8.56
N ALA A 26 0.42 -8.95 8.56
CA ALA A 26 0.10 -7.52 8.54
C ALA A 26 -0.40 -7.07 7.16
N ASP A 27 0.18 -7.57 6.08
CA ASP A 27 -0.25 -7.26 4.72
C ASP A 27 -1.61 -7.88 4.39
N ASP A 28 -1.87 -9.12 4.80
CA ASP A 28 -3.19 -9.75 4.68
C ASP A 28 -4.28 -8.95 5.40
N LEU A 29 -3.97 -8.45 6.60
CA LEU A 29 -4.89 -7.61 7.36
C LEU A 29 -5.14 -6.27 6.66
N ARG A 30 -4.09 -5.62 6.14
CA ARG A 30 -4.22 -4.36 5.39
C ARG A 30 -5.07 -4.57 4.13
N HIS A 31 -4.78 -5.62 3.38
CA HIS A 31 -5.50 -6.00 2.17
C HIS A 31 -7.00 -6.18 2.46
N ALA A 32 -7.36 -7.01 3.44
CA ALA A 32 -8.76 -7.23 3.83
C ALA A 32 -9.47 -5.95 4.28
N ILE A 33 -8.78 -5.05 4.97
CA ILE A 33 -9.34 -3.74 5.35
C ILE A 33 -9.58 -2.88 4.10
N CYS A 34 -8.62 -2.81 3.18
CA CYS A 34 -8.71 -1.97 1.98
C CYS A 34 -9.76 -2.45 0.99
N LEU A 35 -9.92 -3.78 0.83
CA LEU A 35 -11.02 -4.34 0.04
C LEU A 35 -12.38 -3.89 0.60
N LYS A 36 -12.55 -4.00 1.91
CA LYS A 36 -13.79 -3.62 2.58
C LYS A 36 -14.08 -2.13 2.47
N GLU A 37 -13.08 -1.27 2.67
CA GLU A 37 -13.24 0.19 2.59
C GLU A 37 -13.52 0.66 1.16
N SER A 38 -13.03 -0.07 0.16
CA SER A 38 -13.24 0.24 -1.25
C SER A 38 -14.45 -0.47 -1.86
N GLU A 39 -15.19 -1.25 -1.07
CA GLU A 39 -16.35 -2.04 -1.51
C GLU A 39 -16.01 -3.00 -2.68
N ILE A 40 -14.83 -3.63 -2.61
CA ILE A 40 -14.37 -4.66 -3.55
C ILE A 40 -14.49 -6.04 -2.89
N GLY A 41 -15.04 -7.01 -3.62
CA GLY A 41 -15.07 -8.42 -3.20
C GLY A 41 -13.68 -9.08 -3.26
N GLU A 42 -13.41 -10.05 -2.39
CA GLU A 42 -12.16 -10.84 -2.45
C GLU A 42 -11.97 -11.56 -3.79
N ASP A 43 -13.06 -11.97 -4.43
CA ASP A 43 -13.07 -12.61 -5.75
C ASP A 43 -13.08 -11.61 -6.91
N GLU A 44 -13.35 -10.33 -6.64
CA GLU A 44 -13.42 -9.26 -7.64
C GLU A 44 -12.06 -8.57 -7.84
N ILE A 45 -11.19 -8.55 -6.83
CA ILE A 45 -9.91 -7.83 -6.89
C ILE A 45 -8.97 -8.40 -7.97
N ASP A 46 -8.99 -9.72 -8.16
CA ASP A 46 -8.18 -10.39 -9.18
C ASP A 46 -8.62 -9.94 -10.59
N ASP A 47 -9.93 -9.90 -10.86
CA ASP A 47 -10.49 -9.45 -12.13
C ASP A 47 -10.16 -7.96 -12.38
N LEU A 48 -10.22 -7.13 -11.33
CA LEU A 48 -9.84 -5.72 -11.42
C LEU A 48 -8.35 -5.56 -11.73
N MET A 49 -7.48 -6.34 -11.07
CA MET A 49 -6.04 -6.32 -11.35
C MET A 49 -5.72 -6.76 -12.78
N ASP A 50 -6.37 -7.81 -13.28
CA ASP A 50 -6.21 -8.27 -14.66
C ASP A 50 -6.64 -7.19 -15.66
N SER A 51 -7.72 -6.47 -15.37
CA SER A 51 -8.20 -5.38 -16.24
C SER A 51 -7.19 -4.22 -16.38
N LEU A 52 -6.35 -3.98 -15.38
CA LEU A 52 -5.30 -2.95 -15.44
C LEU A 52 -4.22 -3.29 -16.45
N TYR A 53 -3.88 -4.57 -16.56
CA TYR A 53 -2.88 -5.04 -17.52
C TYR A 53 -3.40 -4.94 -18.95
N ASP A 54 -4.71 -5.09 -19.15
CA ASP A 54 -5.35 -5.02 -20.45
C ASP A 54 -5.62 -3.58 -20.92
N ASP A 55 -6.18 -2.73 -20.05
CA ASP A 55 -6.46 -1.32 -20.34
C ASP A 55 -6.33 -0.43 -19.09
N ALA A 56 -5.13 0.09 -18.87
CA ALA A 56 -4.83 1.02 -17.79
C ALA A 56 -5.55 2.38 -17.91
N THR A 57 -6.30 2.66 -18.99
CA THR A 57 -7.03 3.94 -19.16
C THR A 57 -8.46 3.90 -18.60
N ALA A 58 -8.98 2.70 -18.31
CA ALA A 58 -10.37 2.49 -17.88
C ALA A 58 -10.46 1.81 -16.51
N VAL A 59 -9.62 2.23 -15.57
CA VAL A 59 -9.52 1.63 -14.23
C VAL A 59 -10.72 1.98 -13.35
N ASP A 60 -11.28 0.96 -12.69
CA ASP A 60 -12.36 1.10 -11.71
C ASP A 60 -11.96 2.05 -10.57
N GLU A 61 -12.81 3.02 -10.25
CA GLU A 61 -12.60 4.01 -9.20
C GLU A 61 -12.34 3.37 -7.83
N ARG A 62 -13.03 2.26 -7.52
CA ARG A 62 -12.83 1.50 -6.29
C ARG A 62 -11.43 0.94 -6.21
N PHE A 63 -10.89 0.44 -7.33
CA PHE A 63 -9.53 -0.06 -7.38
C PHE A 63 -8.51 1.04 -7.10
N LYS A 64 -8.73 2.25 -7.64
CA LYS A 64 -7.87 3.41 -7.34
C LYS A 64 -7.87 3.74 -5.84
N CYS A 65 -9.04 3.69 -5.20
CA CYS A 65 -9.15 3.90 -3.76
C CYS A 65 -8.54 2.77 -2.93
N TYR A 66 -8.62 1.52 -3.42
CA TYR A 66 -7.91 0.39 -2.82
C TYR A 66 -6.39 0.62 -2.84
N ALA A 67 -5.83 1.08 -3.97
CA ALA A 67 -4.41 1.40 -4.09
C ALA A 67 -3.98 2.53 -3.13
N HIS A 68 -4.79 3.58 -3.00
CA HIS A 68 -4.58 4.63 -2.00
C HIS A 68 -4.54 4.07 -0.57
N CYS A 69 -5.52 3.23 -0.21
CA CYS A 69 -5.62 2.64 1.12
C CYS A 69 -4.40 1.78 1.48
N MET A 70 -3.89 0.99 0.53
CA MET A 70 -2.70 0.16 0.72
C MET A 70 -1.45 1.01 1.01
N LEU A 71 -1.21 2.02 0.18
CA LEU A 71 -0.08 2.94 0.35
C LEU A 71 -0.16 3.73 1.66
N GLU A 72 -1.35 4.14 2.08
CA GLU A 72 -1.57 4.80 3.37
C GLU A 72 -1.22 3.87 4.55
N ARG A 73 -1.60 2.60 4.48
CA ARG A 73 -1.34 1.63 5.57
C ARG A 73 0.08 1.10 5.62
N TRP A 74 0.80 1.20 4.51
CA TRP A 74 2.26 1.05 4.50
C TRP A 74 2.99 2.30 5.02
N GLY A 75 2.27 3.42 5.17
CA GLY A 75 2.82 4.65 5.71
C GLY A 75 3.57 5.48 4.67
N HIS A 76 3.24 5.34 3.39
CA HIS A 76 3.91 6.05 2.30
C HIS A 76 3.37 7.47 2.06
N PHE A 77 2.37 7.91 2.83
CA PHE A 77 1.83 9.26 2.75
C PHE A 77 2.33 10.12 3.91
N GLY A 78 2.70 11.36 3.61
CA GLY A 78 2.99 12.39 4.59
C GLY A 78 1.72 13.00 5.18
N GLU A 79 1.88 13.89 6.16
CA GLU A 79 0.77 14.61 6.81
C GLU A 79 -0.02 15.51 5.86
N ASP A 80 0.58 15.90 4.73
CA ASP A 80 -0.05 16.67 3.66
C ASP A 80 -0.97 15.83 2.76
N GLY A 81 -1.04 14.51 2.98
CA GLY A 81 -1.82 13.58 2.16
C GLY A 81 -1.19 13.30 0.80
N LYS A 82 0.10 13.64 0.62
CA LYS A 82 0.88 13.31 -0.58
C LYS A 82 1.94 12.26 -0.26
N LEU A 83 2.53 11.62 -1.27
CA LEU A 83 3.56 10.62 -1.01
C LEU A 83 4.75 11.24 -0.27
N ASP A 84 5.17 10.60 0.80
CA ASP A 84 6.43 10.89 1.47
C ASP A 84 7.52 10.01 0.85
N VAL A 85 8.34 10.64 0.00
CA VAL A 85 9.40 9.96 -0.75
C VAL A 85 10.43 9.34 0.20
N GLU A 86 10.64 9.92 1.39
CA GLU A 86 11.65 9.42 2.33
C GLU A 86 11.31 8.01 2.83
N THR A 87 10.03 7.64 2.84
CA THR A 87 9.54 6.31 3.25
C THR A 87 9.94 5.19 2.30
N PHE A 88 10.42 5.52 1.10
CA PHE A 88 10.86 4.55 0.09
C PHE A 88 12.35 4.22 0.17
N ASN A 89 13.16 5.00 0.91
CA ASN A 89 14.61 4.78 1.02
C ASN A 89 14.99 3.41 1.59
N ASP A 90 14.17 2.86 2.48
CA ASP A 90 14.44 1.57 3.12
C ASP A 90 14.05 0.36 2.25
N GLN A 91 13.46 0.58 1.07
CA GLN A 91 12.96 -0.49 0.19
C GLN A 91 13.99 -1.02 -0.82
N ASN A 92 15.30 -0.77 -0.58
CA ASN A 92 16.38 -1.20 -1.48
C ASN A 92 16.22 -0.68 -2.92
N MET A 93 15.67 0.52 -3.05
CA MET A 93 15.49 1.25 -4.31
C MET A 93 16.82 1.86 -4.76
N THR A 94 17.06 1.89 -6.07
CA THR A 94 18.23 2.59 -6.63
C THR A 94 17.99 4.10 -6.65
N ASP A 95 19.06 4.89 -6.80
CA ASP A 95 18.94 6.35 -6.98
C ASP A 95 18.04 6.71 -8.17
N GLN A 96 18.01 5.87 -9.21
CA GLN A 96 17.16 6.04 -10.38
C GLN A 96 15.68 5.80 -10.05
N ASP A 97 15.39 4.76 -9.27
CA ASP A 97 14.02 4.47 -8.82
C ASP A 97 13.51 5.60 -7.92
N MET A 98 14.35 6.10 -7.02
CA MET A 98 14.01 7.24 -6.16
C MET A 98 13.74 8.51 -6.99
N ALA A 99 14.56 8.79 -8.00
CA ALA A 99 14.32 9.91 -8.92
C ALA A 99 13.01 9.75 -9.71
N ALA A 100 12.62 8.51 -10.07
CA ALA A 100 11.34 8.24 -10.70
C ALA A 100 10.16 8.53 -9.75
N VAL A 101 10.24 8.11 -8.48
CA VAL A 101 9.23 8.42 -7.46
C VAL A 101 9.08 9.93 -7.28
N GLU A 102 10.18 10.67 -7.13
CA GLU A 102 10.15 12.14 -6.99
C GLU A 102 9.51 12.82 -8.19
N LYS A 103 9.91 12.40 -9.40
CA LYS A 103 9.37 12.93 -10.64
C LYS A 103 7.86 12.69 -10.73
N CYS A 104 7.41 11.45 -10.52
CA CYS A 104 6.00 11.08 -10.59
C CYS A 104 5.16 11.80 -9.53
N LYS A 105 5.68 11.92 -8.29
CA LYS A 105 5.04 12.75 -7.26
C LYS A 105 4.86 14.19 -7.75
N SER A 106 5.91 14.81 -8.27
CA SER A 106 5.87 16.20 -8.72
C SER A 106 4.93 16.44 -9.89
N GLU A 107 4.85 15.52 -10.86
CA GLU A 107 4.00 15.65 -12.04
C GLU A 107 2.51 15.52 -11.73
N LYS A 108 2.17 14.81 -10.65
CA LYS A 108 0.78 14.52 -10.24
C LYS A 108 0.34 15.31 -9.01
N ASP A 109 1.17 16.20 -8.48
CA ASP A 109 0.92 16.87 -7.20
C ASP A 109 -0.35 17.75 -7.21
N ASN A 110 -0.78 18.20 -8.40
CA ASN A 110 -2.00 18.97 -8.59
C ASN A 110 -3.30 18.13 -8.57
N ILE A 111 -3.22 16.80 -8.46
CA ILE A 111 -4.41 15.95 -8.33
C ILE A 111 -4.94 16.04 -6.89
N GLU A 112 -6.17 16.51 -6.75
CA GLU A 112 -6.83 16.71 -5.45
C GLU A 112 -7.49 15.43 -4.91
N ASP A 113 -8.05 14.62 -5.81
CA ASP A 113 -8.64 13.35 -5.42
C ASP A 113 -7.55 12.38 -4.97
N LYS A 114 -7.70 11.81 -3.78
CA LYS A 114 -6.65 10.98 -3.17
C LYS A 114 -6.49 9.63 -3.86
N CYS A 115 -7.60 9.05 -4.31
CA CYS A 115 -7.60 7.77 -5.01
C CYS A 115 -6.94 7.92 -6.38
N GLU A 116 -7.34 8.97 -7.12
CA GLU A 116 -6.74 9.32 -8.40
C GLU A 116 -5.26 9.66 -8.25
N TYR A 117 -4.90 10.48 -7.25
CA TYR A 117 -3.51 10.85 -7.00
C TYR A 117 -2.64 9.61 -6.72
N ALA A 118 -3.08 8.73 -5.83
CA ALA A 118 -2.35 7.52 -5.49
C ALA A 118 -2.15 6.64 -6.73
N PHE A 119 -3.23 6.39 -7.47
CA PHE A 119 -3.20 5.57 -8.67
C PHE A 119 -2.29 6.15 -9.75
N GLU A 120 -2.44 7.42 -10.09
CA GLU A 120 -1.68 8.09 -11.15
C GLU A 120 -0.18 8.20 -10.84
N VAL A 121 0.19 8.38 -9.57
CA VAL A 121 1.60 8.37 -9.17
C VAL A 121 2.19 6.97 -9.26
N THR A 122 1.47 5.94 -8.79
CA THR A 122 1.91 4.54 -8.87
C THR A 122 2.02 4.08 -10.33
N ALA A 123 1.06 4.43 -11.18
CA ALA A 123 1.10 4.13 -12.61
C ALA A 123 2.32 4.78 -13.29
N CYS A 124 2.58 6.07 -13.03
CA CYS A 124 3.77 6.76 -13.52
C CYS A 124 5.07 6.07 -13.08
N PHE A 125 5.16 5.65 -11.81
CA PHE A 125 6.33 4.95 -11.31
C PHE A 125 6.52 3.59 -12.00
N MET A 126 5.44 2.81 -12.19
CA MET A 126 5.50 1.54 -12.90
C MET A 126 5.91 1.69 -14.37
N GLU A 127 5.45 2.75 -15.05
CA GLU A 127 5.86 3.07 -16.43
C GLU A 127 7.34 3.45 -16.50
N ALA A 128 7.83 4.26 -15.56
CA ALA A 128 9.23 4.66 -15.48
C ALA A 128 10.13 3.44 -15.17
N PHE A 129 9.72 2.60 -14.23
CA PHE A 129 10.42 1.37 -13.87
C PHE A 129 10.46 0.40 -15.07
N THR A 130 9.33 0.18 -15.74
CA THR A 130 9.27 -0.69 -16.93
C THR A 130 10.11 -0.13 -18.08
N SER A 131 10.09 1.19 -18.31
CA SER A 131 10.93 1.83 -19.33
C SER A 131 12.42 1.62 -19.05
N SER A 132 12.83 1.65 -17.78
CA SER A 132 14.23 1.39 -17.41
C SER A 132 14.68 -0.06 -17.63
N LEU A 133 13.74 -1.03 -17.59
CA LEU A 133 14.02 -2.44 -17.88
C LEU A 133 14.16 -2.74 -19.38
N VAL A 134 13.69 -1.84 -20.26
CA VAL A 134 13.74 -2.03 -21.72
C VAL A 134 15.01 -1.41 -22.34
N GLU A 135 15.74 -0.55 -21.61
CA GLU A 135 16.98 0.07 -22.10
C GLU A 135 18.24 -0.82 -21.99
N ASP A 136 18.10 -2.06 -21.53
CA ASP A 136 19.19 -3.05 -21.40
C ASP A 136 19.36 -4.01 -22.62
N GLU A 137 18.70 -3.77 -23.77
CA GLU A 137 18.91 -4.52 -25.05
C GLU A 137 19.71 -3.77 -26.13
#